data_AF-A0A3G9IXK5-F1
#
_entry.id   AF-A0A3G9IXK5-F1
#
_cell.length_a   1.000
_cell.length_b   1.000
_cell.length_c   1.000
_cell.angle_alpha   90.00
_cell.angle_beta   90.00
_cell.angle_gamma   90.00
#
_symmetry.space_group_name_H-M   'P 1'
#
loop_
_entity.id
_entity.type
_entity.pdbx_description
1 polymer ?
#
loop_
_entity_poly.entity_id
_entity_poly.type
_entity_poly.pdbx_seq_one_letter_code
_entity_poly.pdbx_strand_id
1 'polypeptide(L)'
;MTILYRIVLPLSLPALATIGLFYALGYWSSWFPGMLYVDNPRLYSLQYIIMRIIRNIDMAATIAAKGAPAGSPIAPSYAVRLATAVVTIGPIIFLYPFLQKYFVGGLKVGAIKG
;
A
#
# COMPACT_ATOMS: atom_id res chain seq x y z
N MET A 1 -30.71 19.76 -1.93
CA MET A 1 -29.70 18.92 -1.24
C MET A 1 -30.18 17.50 -0.93
N THR A 2 -31.47 17.26 -0.64
CA THR A 2 -31.99 15.92 -0.33
C THR A 2 -31.82 14.87 -1.43
N ILE A 3 -31.99 15.24 -2.71
CA ILE A 3 -31.84 14.33 -3.87
C ILE A 3 -30.41 13.76 -3.96
N LEU A 4 -29.40 14.61 -3.70
CA LEU A 4 -27.99 14.23 -3.81
C LEU A 4 -27.63 13.18 -2.75
N TYR A 5 -28.01 13.39 -1.49
CA TYR A 5 -27.69 12.45 -0.40
C TYR A 5 -28.55 11.18 -0.39
N ARG A 6 -29.83 11.26 -0.81
CA ARG A 6 -30.74 10.09 -0.79
C ARG A 6 -30.68 9.20 -2.03
N ILE A 7 -30.34 9.74 -3.19
CA ILE A 7 -30.46 9.02 -4.47
C ILE A 7 -29.09 8.87 -5.12
N VAL A 8 -28.36 9.97 -5.31
CA VAL A 8 -27.07 9.95 -6.03
C VAL A 8 -25.98 9.26 -5.21
N LEU A 9 -25.88 9.56 -3.92
CA LEU A 9 -24.87 9.01 -3.01
C LEU A 9 -24.95 7.48 -2.87
N PRO A 10 -26.11 6.85 -2.57
CA PRO A 10 -26.17 5.40 -2.46
C PRO A 10 -25.98 4.66 -3.78
N LEU A 11 -26.35 5.27 -4.91
CA LEU A 11 -26.14 4.69 -6.24
C LEU A 11 -24.66 4.72 -6.66
N SER A 12 -23.91 5.74 -6.22
CA SER A 12 -22.48 5.91 -6.50
C SER A 12 -21.57 5.32 -5.40
N LEU A 13 -22.11 4.87 -4.27
CA LEU A 13 -21.36 4.19 -3.19
C LEU A 13 -20.39 3.10 -3.69
N PRO A 14 -20.76 2.22 -4.64
CA PRO A 14 -19.83 1.21 -5.15
C PRO A 14 -18.64 1.82 -5.89
N ALA A 15 -18.89 2.86 -6.70
CA ALA A 15 -17.84 3.57 -7.45
C ALA A 15 -16.96 4.43 -6.53
N LEU A 16 -17.53 5.07 -5.52
CA LEU A 16 -16.78 5.80 -4.50
C LEU A 16 -15.92 4.86 -3.65
N ALA A 17 -16.41 3.66 -3.34
CA ALA A 17 -15.67 2.65 -2.61
C ALA A 17 -14.45 2.15 -3.40
N THR A 18 -14.57 1.92 -4.72
CA THR A 18 -13.43 1.55 -5.56
C THR A 18 -12.41 2.67 -5.67
N ILE A 19 -12.85 3.90 -5.95
CA ILE A 19 -11.95 5.07 -6.04
C ILE A 19 -11.24 5.30 -4.71
N GLY A 20 -11.97 5.26 -3.59
CA GLY A 20 -11.41 5.42 -2.25
C GLY A 20 -10.40 4.32 -1.91
N LEU A 21 -10.65 3.08 -2.32
CA LEU A 21 -9.70 1.98 -2.17
C LEU A 21 -8.39 2.24 -2.93
N PHE A 22 -8.48 2.59 -4.22
CA PHE A 22 -7.29 2.85 -5.02
C PHE A 22 -6.51 4.06 -4.50
N TYR A 23 -7.21 5.10 -4.03
CA TYR A 23 -6.58 6.26 -3.39
C TYR A 23 -5.87 5.90 -2.08
N ALA A 24 -6.56 5.17 -1.19
CA ALA A 24 -5.99 4.74 0.08
C ALA A 24 -4.77 3.83 -0.15
N LEU A 25 -4.86 2.90 -1.11
CA LEU A 25 -3.75 2.04 -1.50
C LEU A 25 -2.59 2.83 -2.10
N GLY A 26 -2.89 3.80 -2.97
CA GLY A 26 -1.90 4.67 -3.59
C GLY A 26 -1.12 5.48 -2.54
N TYR A 27 -1.82 6.09 -1.58
CA TYR A 27 -1.18 6.81 -0.47
C TYR A 27 -0.42 5.88 0.46
N TRP A 28 -0.97 4.71 0.79
CA TRP A 28 -0.31 3.73 1.65
C TRP A 28 1.00 3.22 1.04
N SER A 29 0.99 2.94 -0.26
CA SER A 29 2.18 2.52 -1.01
C SER A 29 3.11 3.69 -1.38
N SER A 30 2.78 4.93 -1.01
CA SER A 30 3.54 6.10 -1.42
C SER A 30 4.80 6.30 -0.58
N TRP A 31 5.95 5.99 -1.18
CA TRP A 31 7.27 6.22 -0.59
C TRP A 31 8.07 7.30 -1.31
N PHE A 32 7.82 7.50 -2.61
CA PHE A 32 8.60 8.38 -3.46
C PHE A 32 8.49 9.87 -3.07
N PRO A 33 7.29 10.42 -2.76
CA PRO A 33 7.17 11.79 -2.27
C PRO A 33 7.84 11.99 -0.91
N GLY A 34 7.78 10.97 -0.04
CA GLY A 34 8.50 10.97 1.23
C GLY A 34 10.02 11.05 1.03
N MET A 35 10.54 10.35 0.03
CA MET A 35 11.96 10.42 -0.32
C MET A 35 12.38 11.76 -0.91
N LEU A 36 11.52 12.41 -1.68
CA LEU A 36 11.85 13.66 -2.38
C LEU A 36 11.66 14.91 -1.53
N TYR A 37 10.64 14.95 -0.68
CA TYR A 37 10.17 16.18 -0.03
C TYR A 37 10.27 16.16 1.50
N VAL A 38 10.59 15.02 2.12
CA VAL A 38 10.58 14.90 3.58
C VAL A 38 12.00 14.80 4.13
N ASP A 39 12.49 15.92 4.65
CA ASP A 39 13.76 15.96 5.40
C ASP A 39 13.58 15.73 6.91
N ASN A 40 12.37 15.97 7.44
CA ASN A 40 12.10 15.83 8.87
C ASN A 40 11.86 14.36 9.26
N PRO A 41 12.67 13.77 10.16
CA PRO A 41 12.52 12.37 10.56
C PRO A 41 11.19 12.03 11.24
N ARG A 42 10.46 13.03 11.75
CA ARG A 42 9.11 12.83 12.34
C ARG A 42 8.01 12.64 11.28
N LEU A 43 8.28 12.97 10.03
CA LEU A 43 7.32 12.88 8.91
C LEU A 43 7.59 11.68 8.01
N TYR A 44 8.54 10.80 8.39
CA TYR A 44 8.85 9.62 7.62
C TYR A 44 7.65 8.67 7.60
N SER A 45 7.17 8.37 6.39
CA SER A 45 6.17 7.33 6.21
C SER A 45 6.78 5.95 6.47
N LEU A 46 5.95 5.01 6.93
CA LEU A 46 6.37 3.63 7.15
C LEU A 46 6.99 3.04 5.87
N GLN A 47 6.34 3.27 4.72
CA GLN A 47 6.82 2.78 3.43
C GLN A 47 8.17 3.38 3.03
N TYR A 48 8.42 4.65 3.36
CA TYR A 48 9.71 5.31 3.12
C TYR A 48 10.85 4.67 3.94
N ILE A 49 10.63 4.42 5.23
CA ILE A 49 11.63 3.79 6.12
C ILE A 49 12.00 2.39 5.61
N ILE A 50 11.00 1.60 5.24
CA ILE A 50 11.18 0.26 4.67
C ILE A 50 12.02 0.35 3.40
N MET A 51 11.67 1.24 2.47
CA MET A 51 12.40 1.40 1.20
C MET A 51 13.84 1.87 1.42
N ARG A 52 14.08 2.75 2.40
CA ARG A 52 15.42 3.18 2.80
C ARG A 52 16.26 2.03 3.34
N ILE A 53 15.69 1.17 4.18
CA ILE A 53 16.37 -0.02 4.70
C ILE A 53 16.72 -0.99 3.57
N ILE A 54 15.78 -1.27 2.65
CA ILE A 54 16.04 -2.15 1.49
C ILE A 54 17.20 -1.62 0.65
N ARG A 55 17.18 -0.32 0.30
CA ARG A 55 18.26 0.29 -0.50
C ARG A 55 19.60 0.21 0.20
N ASN A 56 19.65 0.44 1.51
CA ASN A 56 20.87 0.31 2.30
C ASN A 56 21.41 -1.13 2.28
N ILE A 57 20.53 -2.13 2.34
CA ILE A 57 20.91 -3.55 2.26
C ILE A 57 21.42 -3.91 0.86
N ASP A 58 20.73 -3.48 -0.20
CA ASP A 58 21.14 -3.73 -1.59
C ASP A 58 22.49 -3.05 -1.90
N MET A 59 22.71 -1.84 -1.39
CA MET A 59 24.00 -1.16 -1.48
C MET A 59 25.11 -1.92 -0.75
N ALA A 60 24.85 -2.36 0.49
CA ALA A 60 25.81 -3.14 1.27
C ALA A 60 26.16 -4.48 0.58
N ALA A 61 25.16 -5.16 0.01
CA ALA A 61 25.37 -6.39 -0.76
C ALA A 61 26.18 -6.14 -2.04
N THR A 62 25.95 -5.03 -2.74
CA THR A 62 26.70 -4.66 -3.94
C THR A 62 28.16 -4.32 -3.61
N ILE A 63 28.42 -3.66 -2.49
CA ILE A 63 29.78 -3.36 -2.01
C ILE A 63 30.49 -4.65 -1.59
N ALA A 64 29.79 -5.56 -0.91
CA ALA A 64 30.32 -6.88 -0.55
C ALA A 64 30.74 -7.71 -1.77
N ALA A 65 29.91 -7.71 -2.82
CA ALA A 65 30.20 -8.40 -4.08
C ALA A 65 31.41 -7.81 -4.85
N LYS A 66 31.81 -6.56 -4.55
CA LYS A 66 32.96 -5.88 -5.18
C LYS A 66 34.27 -5.98 -4.37
N GLY A 67 34.31 -6.81 -3.32
CA GLY A 67 35.55 -7.14 -2.60
C GLY A 67 35.64 -6.63 -1.15
N ALA A 68 34.53 -6.59 -0.41
CA ALA A 68 34.56 -6.23 1.02
C ALA A 68 35.14 -7.37 1.88
N PRO A 69 35.82 -7.07 3.01
CA PRO A 69 36.39 -8.08 3.90
C PRO A 69 35.29 -8.99 4.48
N ALA A 70 35.57 -10.30 4.47
CA ALA A 70 34.68 -11.35 4.97
C ALA A 70 34.31 -11.08 6.44
N GLY A 71 33.05 -10.74 6.70
CA GLY A 71 32.58 -10.48 8.07
C GLY A 71 31.48 -9.42 8.22
N SER A 72 31.10 -8.70 7.15
CA SER A 72 29.97 -7.76 7.26
C SER A 72 28.65 -8.53 7.42
N PRO A 73 27.86 -8.30 8.48
CA PRO A 73 26.58 -8.98 8.67
C PRO A 73 25.64 -8.52 7.56
N ILE A 74 25.40 -9.40 6.59
CA ILE A 74 24.39 -9.19 5.56
C ILE A 74 23.05 -9.23 6.29
N ALA A 75 22.46 -8.05 6.55
CA ALA A 75 21.13 -7.98 7.12
C ALA A 75 20.18 -8.82 6.24
N PRO A 76 19.30 -9.66 6.82
CA PRO A 76 18.54 -10.64 6.06
C PRO A 76 17.58 -9.93 5.10
N SER A 77 18.00 -9.82 3.83
CA SER A 77 17.23 -9.22 2.73
C SER A 77 15.85 -9.87 2.58
N TYR A 78 15.74 -11.15 2.93
CA TYR A 78 14.49 -11.89 2.97
C TYR A 78 13.49 -11.35 4.00
N ALA A 79 13.93 -11.07 5.24
CA ALA A 79 13.04 -10.58 6.29
C ALA A 79 12.48 -9.19 5.94
N VAL A 80 13.29 -8.32 5.34
CA VAL A 80 12.86 -6.99 4.92
C VAL A 80 11.94 -7.05 3.70
N ARG A 81 12.19 -7.94 2.73
CA ARG A 81 11.26 -8.19 1.62
C ARG A 81 9.91 -8.71 2.12
N LEU A 82 9.92 -9.66 3.04
CA LEU A 82 8.69 -10.21 3.63
C LEU A 82 7.94 -9.15 4.44
N ALA A 83 8.64 -8.34 5.24
CA ALA A 83 8.04 -7.22 5.95
C ALA A 83 7.40 -6.21 4.98
N THR A 84 8.04 -5.93 3.86
CA THR A 84 7.49 -5.05 2.82
C THR A 84 6.22 -5.62 2.20
N ALA A 85 6.21 -6.91 1.87
CA ALA A 85 5.04 -7.59 1.33
C ALA A 85 3.87 -7.60 2.32
N VAL A 86 4.14 -7.87 3.60
CA VAL A 86 3.12 -7.83 4.67
C VAL A 86 2.58 -6.41 4.85
N VAL A 87 3.43 -5.39 4.84
CA VAL A 87 3.01 -3.98 5.00
C VAL A 87 2.23 -3.49 3.77
N THR A 88 2.55 -3.94 2.56
CA THR A 88 1.79 -3.56 1.35
C THR A 88 0.44 -4.27 1.28
N ILE A 89 0.37 -5.54 1.65
CA ILE A 89 -0.86 -6.34 1.55
C ILE A 89 -1.78 -6.12 2.77
N GLY A 90 -1.21 -5.80 3.94
CA GLY A 90 -1.94 -5.67 5.21
C GLY A 90 -3.20 -4.81 5.14
N PRO A 91 -3.15 -3.54 4.68
CA PRO A 91 -4.33 -2.68 4.62
C PRO A 91 -5.40 -3.19 3.66
N ILE A 92 -4.99 -3.81 2.55
CA ILE A 92 -5.93 -4.38 1.56
C ILE A 92 -6.77 -5.47 2.23
N ILE A 93 -6.15 -6.32 3.05
CA ILE A 93 -6.84 -7.37 3.79
C ILE A 93 -7.87 -6.77 4.76
N PHE A 94 -7.51 -5.71 5.50
CA PHE A 94 -8.44 -5.04 6.41
C PHE A 94 -9.57 -4.30 5.70
N LEU A 95 -9.30 -3.75 4.51
CA LEU A 95 -10.30 -3.07 3.66
C LEU A 95 -11.24 -4.05 2.97
N TYR A 96 -10.77 -5.27 2.67
CA TYR A 96 -11.53 -6.30 1.96
C TYR A 96 -12.93 -6.57 2.54
N PRO A 97 -13.14 -6.81 3.86
CA PRO A 97 -14.49 -7.03 4.41
C PRO A 97 -15.41 -5.81 4.26
N PHE A 98 -14.87 -4.59 4.30
CA PHE A 98 -15.67 -3.37 4.11
C PHE A 98 -16.07 -3.18 2.66
N LEU A 99 -15.25 -3.64 1.72
CA LEU A 99 -15.50 -3.56 0.29
C LEU A 99 -16.40 -4.68 -0.21
N GLN A 100 -16.25 -5.88 0.36
CA GLN A 100 -16.99 -7.08 -0.01
C GLN A 100 -18.50 -6.83 -0.04
N LYS A 101 -19.06 -6.11 0.93
CA LYS A 101 -20.51 -5.79 0.95
C LYS A 101 -20.97 -4.92 -0.23
N TYR A 102 -20.13 -4.01 -0.73
CA TYR A 102 -20.46 -3.13 -1.86
C TYR A 102 -20.35 -3.86 -3.20
N PHE A 103 -19.35 -4.74 -3.34
CA PHE A 103 -19.19 -5.58 -4.53
C PHE A 103 -20.28 -6.66 -4.61
N VAL A 104 -20.60 -7.34 -3.51
CA VAL A 104 -21.60 -8.42 -3.47
C VAL A 104 -23.03 -7.89 -3.66
N GLY A 105 -23.32 -6.63 -3.30
CA GLY A 105 -24.59 -5.96 -3.61
C GLY A 105 -24.74 -5.58 -5.08
N GLY A 106 -23.69 -5.01 -5.69
CA GLY A 106 -23.70 -4.61 -7.10
C GLY A 106 -23.69 -5.79 -8.08
N LEU A 107 -22.91 -6.84 -7.76
CA LEU A 107 -22.86 -8.07 -8.57
C LEU A 107 -24.19 -8.82 -8.53
N LYS A 108 -24.88 -8.84 -7.38
CA LYS A 108 -26.21 -9.44 -7.25
C LYS A 108 -27.21 -8.76 -8.18
N VAL A 109 -27.21 -7.44 -8.33
CA VAL A 109 -28.14 -6.74 -9.25
C VAL A 109 -27.80 -7.00 -10.74
N GLY A 110 -26.52 -7.15 -11.08
CA GLY A 110 -26.07 -7.48 -12.44
C GLY A 110 -26.34 -8.94 -12.86
N ALA A 111 -26.31 -9.88 -11.92
CA ALA A 111 -26.47 -11.32 -12.20
C ALA A 111 -27.94 -11.77 -12.37
N ILE A 112 -28.92 -11.03 -11.89
CA ILE A 112 -30.36 -11.35 -12.05
C ILE A 112 -30.93 -10.86 -13.39
N LYS A 113 -30.12 -10.16 -14.19
CA LYS A 113 -30.53 -9.64 -15.51
C LYS A 113 -29.87 -10.39 -16.68
N GLY A 114 -29.15 -11.47 -16.38
CA GLY A 114 -28.71 -12.50 -17.33
C GLY A 114 -29.63 -13.71 -17.29
#